data_AF-A0A9D4S513-F1
#
_entry.id   AF-A0A9D4S513-F1
#
_cell.length_a   1.000
_cell.length_b   1.000
_cell.length_c   1.000
_cell.angle_alpha   90.00
_cell.angle_beta   90.00
_cell.angle_gamma   90.00
#
_symmetry.space_group_name_H-M   'P 1'
#
loop_
_entity.id
_entity.type
_entity.pdbx_description
1 polymer ?
#
loop_
_entity_poly.entity_id
_entity_poly.type
_entity_poly.pdbx_seq_one_letter_code
_entity_poly.pdbx_strand_id
1 'polypeptide(L)' 'MCTVCMEVLKFPVQFESCGHRCCANCLPELLRTSAQCPIDGIPIDRNRQVCLR' A
#
# COMPACT_ATOMS: atom_id res chain seq x y z
N MET A 1 4.72 9.22 -3.76
CA MET A 1 4.65 8.35 -4.95
C MET A 1 4.05 7.02 -4.53
N CYS A 2 3.27 6.37 -5.39
CA CYS A 2 2.71 5.04 -5.14
C CYS A 2 3.79 3.98 -5.29
N THR A 3 3.95 3.10 -4.30
CA THR A 3 4.93 1.99 -4.36
C THR A 3 4.53 0.86 -5.31
N VAL A 4 3.32 0.92 -5.90
CA VAL A 4 2.80 -0.12 -6.81
C VAL A 4 2.82 0.33 -8.26
N CYS A 5 2.22 1.49 -8.57
CA CYS A 5 2.14 2.00 -9.94
C CYS A 5 3.18 3.07 -10.28
N MET A 6 4.01 3.49 -9.32
CA MET A 6 5.02 4.55 -9.48
C MET A 6 4.47 5.94 -9.85
N GLU A 7 3.15 6.12 -9.87
CA GLU A 7 2.49 7.40 -10.13
C GLU A 7 2.32 8.25 -8.85
N VAL A 8 1.85 9.49 -9.02
CA VAL A 8 1.37 10.34 -7.91
C VAL A 8 0.22 9.64 -7.20
N LEU A 9 0.23 9.69 -5.86
CA LEU A 9 -0.75 9.01 -5.02
C LEU A 9 -2.16 9.58 -5.23
N LYS A 10 -3.11 8.73 -5.58
CA LYS A 10 -4.55 9.03 -5.58
C LYS A 10 -5.21 8.29 -4.43
N PHE A 11 -5.84 9.02 -3.51
CA PHE A 11 -6.41 8.48 -2.28
C PHE A 11 -5.38 7.61 -1.53
N PRO A 12 -4.32 8.22 -0.97
CA PRO A 12 -3.21 7.49 -0.39
C PRO A 12 -3.64 6.62 0.80
N VAL A 13 -3.22 5.36 0.75
CA VAL A 13 -3.30 4.42 1.85
C VAL A 13 -1.89 4.17 2.37
N GLN A 14 -1.70 4.29 3.68
CA GLN A 14 -0.44 3.98 4.35
C GLN A 14 -0.49 2.61 5.00
N PHE A 15 0.54 1.79 4.77
CA PHE A 15 0.74 0.53 5.46
C PHE A 15 1.23 0.81 6.88
N GLU A 16 0.51 0.36 7.92
CA GLU A 16 0.92 0.62 9.31
C GLU A 16 2.28 0.00 9.66
N SER A 17 2.59 -1.16 9.08
CA SER A 17 3.79 -1.94 9.42
C SER A 17 5.10 -1.30 8.95
N CYS A 18 5.09 -0.48 7.89
CA CYS A 18 6.30 0.12 7.34
C CYS A 18 6.20 1.59 6.93
N GLY A 19 5.01 2.19 7.00
CA GLY A 19 4.81 3.61 6.67
C GLY A 19 4.84 3.94 5.18
N HIS A 20 5.12 2.98 4.30
CA HIS A 20 5.03 3.13 2.85
C HIS A 20 3.57 3.29 2.39
N ARG A 21 3.38 3.87 1.20
CA ARG A 21 2.06 4.29 0.72
C ARG A 21 1.77 3.79 -0.69
N CYS A 22 0.52 3.42 -0.92
CA CYS A 22 0.00 3.12 -2.25
C CYS A 22 -1.32 3.86 -2.52
N CYS A 23 -1.75 3.89 -3.77
CA CYS A 23 -3.10 4.35 -4.11
C CYS A 23 -4.15 3.37 -3.57
N ALA A 24 -5.31 3.86 -3.14
CA ALA A 24 -6.43 3.00 -2.75
C ALA A 24 -6.81 1.99 -3.85
N ASN A 25 -6.68 2.36 -5.13
CA ASN A 25 -6.98 1.46 -6.24
C ASN A 25 -5.88 0.40 -6.51
N CYS A 26 -4.65 0.61 -6.04
CA CYS A 26 -3.56 -0.34 -6.21
C CYS A 26 -3.53 -1.40 -5.12
N LEU A 27 -4.08 -1.08 -3.96
CA LEU A 27 -4.07 -1.92 -2.77
C LEU A 27 -4.76 -3.29 -2.97
N PRO A 28 -5.96 -3.41 -3.58
CA PRO A 28 -6.61 -4.71 -3.75
C PRO A 28 -5.77 -5.70 -4.57
N GLU A 29 -5.15 -5.23 -5.65
CA GLU A 29 -4.24 -6.02 -6.49
C GLU A 29 -3.00 -6.48 -5.71
N LEU A 30 -2.40 -5.57 -4.93
CA LEU A 30 -1.22 -5.86 -4.11
C LEU A 30 -1.52 -6.92 -3.05
N LEU A 31 -2.66 -6.80 -2.35
CA LEU A 31 -3.09 -7.77 -1.33
C LEU A 31 -3.44 -9.14 -1.94
N ARG A 32 -3.91 -9.17 -3.19
CA ARG A 32 -4.24 -10.41 -3.92
C ARG A 32 -2.98 -11.16 -4.37
N THR A 33 -1.94 -10.44 -4.78
CA THR A 33 -0.75 -11.02 -5.43
C THR A 33 0.32 -11.44 -4.43
N SER A 34 0.76 -10.52 -3.57
CA SER A 34 1.89 -10.76 -2.65
C SER A 34 1.54 -10.50 -1.18
N ALA A 35 0.64 -9.55 -0.90
CA ALA A 35 0.37 -9.04 0.44
C ALA A 35 1.64 -8.60 1.20
N GLN A 36 2.66 -8.15 0.47
CA GLN A 36 3.93 -7.62 1.00
C GLN A 36 4.20 -6.24 0.41
N CYS A 37 4.87 -5.38 1.19
CA CYS A 37 5.28 -4.08 0.69
C CYS A 37 6.34 -4.25 -0.42
N PRO A 38 6.18 -3.64 -1.61
CA PRO A 38 7.14 -3.74 -2.70
C PRO A 38 8.53 -3.12 -2.42
N ILE A 39 8.65 -2.32 -1.35
CA ILE A 39 9.89 -1.58 -1.05
C ILE A 39 10.80 -2.39 -0.12
N ASP A 40 10.24 -2.99 0.93
CA ASP A 40 11.00 -3.64 2.00
C ASP A 40 10.58 -5.11 2.26
N GLY A 41 9.55 -5.60 1.55
CA GLY A 41 9.04 -6.96 1.71
C GLY A 41 8.24 -7.20 2.99
N ILE A 42 7.99 -6.18 3.81
CA ILE A 42 7.25 -6.32 5.07
C ILE A 42 5.80 -6.71 4.77
N PRO A 43 5.25 -7.75 5.43
CA PRO A 43 3.85 -8.14 5.26
C PRO A 43 2.89 -6.98 5.54
N ILE A 44 1.88 -6.86 4.68
CA ILE A 44 0.81 -5.87 4.83
C ILE A 44 -0.34 -6.54 5.57
N ASP A 45 -0.70 -6.00 6.73
CA ASP A 45 -1.91 -6.41 7.45
C ASP A 45 -3.14 -5.92 6.67
N ARG A 46 -4.06 -6.86 6.37
CA ARG A 46 -5.26 -6.59 5.56
C ARG A 46 -6.30 -5.74 6.28
N ASN A 47 -6.27 -5.71 7.62
CA ASN A 47 -7.22 -4.97 8.45
C ASN A 47 -6.63 -3.68 9.05
N ARG A 48 -5.32 -3.44 8.89
CA ARG A 48 -4.60 -2.30 9.49
C ARG A 48 -3.94 -1.43 8.43
N GLN A 49 -4.77 -0.67 7.72
CA GLN A 49 -4.35 0.28 6.72
C GLN A 49 -5.05 1.61 6.97
N VAL A 50 -4.27 2.70 6.95
CA VAL A 50 -4.80 4.03 7.23
C VAL A 50 -5.04 4.74 5.92
N CYS A 51 -6.31 5.02 5.61
CA CYS A 51 -6.67 5.99 4.58
C CYS A 51 -6.29 7.38 5.08
N LEU A 52 -5.32 8.00 4.42
CA LEU A 52 -4.91 9.36 4.73
C LEU A 52 -5.95 10.31 4.12
N ARG A 53 -6.62 11.09 4.98
CA ARG A 53 -7.55 12.15 4.58
C ARG A 53 -6.80 13.38 4.07
#